data_AF-A0A7Y2V255-F1
#
_entry.id   AF-A0A7Y2V255-F1
#
_cell.length_a   1.000
_cell.length_b   1.000
_cell.length_c   1.000
_cell.angle_alpha   90.00
_cell.angle_beta   90.00
_cell.angle_gamma   90.00
#
_symmetry.space_group_name_H-M   'P 1'
#
loop_
_entity.id
_entity.type
_entity.pdbx_description
1 polymer ?
#
loop_
_entity_poly.entity_id
_entity_poly.type
_entity_poly.pdbx_seq_one_letter_code
_entity_poly.pdbx_strand_id
1 'polypeptide(L)'
;MTDEELQGIHSKILVIAEYFDTFCKENGIEYYLMGGTALGAIRHKGFIPWDDDYDTFMDYKNYAKFKKIAKEKLDTKKYYFQEEDTEEFPLFFSKVRMHNTTYIEKDVIGRNMHHGLFLDVMCLNNTYKNKTLRYLQYLAARIINAKALEEKGYITTSRKKIIILKIAKHLITKRIKRSLLKFIRRLNNKETKYIGHFFGRAPFKRTSFKRSLIGSGKHVKFESLSLPVFTNVEDYLKVRYGDRFMELPSEKVKSQYPSHAYIVDLENSFEKYL
;
A
#
# COMPACT_ATOMS: atom_id res chain seq x y z
N MET A 1 -1.56 -11.29 -18.39
CA MET A 1 -2.37 -11.93 -17.34
C MET A 1 -3.68 -12.34 -17.97
N THR A 2 -3.98 -13.63 -17.97
CA THR A 2 -5.28 -14.17 -18.37
C THR A 2 -6.29 -14.00 -17.24
N ASP A 3 -7.58 -14.13 -17.55
CA ASP A 3 -8.63 -14.07 -16.52
C ASP A 3 -8.49 -15.21 -15.49
N GLU A 4 -8.03 -16.39 -15.92
CA GLU A 4 -7.76 -17.54 -15.05
C GLU A 4 -6.62 -17.26 -14.08
N GLU A 5 -5.50 -16.70 -14.56
CA GLU A 5 -4.38 -16.27 -13.71
C GLU A 5 -4.84 -15.24 -12.66
N LEU A 6 -5.67 -14.27 -13.06
CA LEU A 6 -6.18 -13.24 -12.17
C LEU A 6 -7.13 -13.80 -11.11
N GLN A 7 -8.02 -14.72 -11.47
CA GLN A 7 -8.89 -15.42 -10.52
C GLN A 7 -8.08 -16.26 -9.52
N GLY A 8 -7.01 -16.92 -9.98
CA GLY A 8 -6.07 -17.61 -9.10
C GLY A 8 -5.40 -16.66 -8.11
N ILE A 9 -4.96 -15.49 -8.58
CA ILE A 9 -4.38 -14.44 -7.75
C ILE A 9 -5.38 -13.97 -6.69
N HIS A 10 -6.61 -13.64 -7.09
CA HIS A 10 -7.68 -13.24 -6.16
C HIS A 10 -7.92 -14.29 -5.08
N SER A 11 -7.97 -15.56 -5.47
CA SER A 11 -8.19 -16.68 -4.56
C SER A 11 -7.06 -16.79 -3.52
N LYS A 12 -5.79 -16.71 -3.95
CA LYS A 12 -4.64 -16.80 -3.04
C LYS A 12 -4.50 -15.54 -2.17
N ILE A 13 -4.79 -14.35 -2.71
CA ILE A 13 -4.87 -13.11 -1.91
C ILE A 13 -5.96 -13.22 -0.83
N LEU A 14 -7.11 -13.82 -1.14
CA LEU A 14 -8.19 -13.99 -0.16
C LEU A 14 -7.75 -14.85 1.03
N VAL A 15 -6.92 -15.88 0.79
CA VAL A 15 -6.28 -16.68 1.85
C VAL A 15 -5.31 -15.84 2.69
N ILE A 16 -4.51 -14.96 2.07
CA ILE A 16 -3.64 -14.02 2.80
C ILE A 16 -4.51 -13.06 3.64
N ALA A 17 -5.60 -12.55 3.07
CA ALA A 17 -6.49 -11.59 3.70
C ALA A 17 -7.22 -12.17 4.93
N GLU A 18 -7.72 -13.41 4.83
CA GLU A 18 -8.36 -14.11 5.95
C GLU A 18 -7.38 -14.33 7.12
N TYR A 19 -6.17 -14.79 6.81
CA TYR A 19 -5.11 -14.93 7.81
C TYR A 19 -4.75 -13.57 8.43
N PHE A 20 -4.56 -12.54 7.61
CA PHE A 20 -4.19 -11.21 8.05
C PHE A 20 -5.27 -10.57 8.95
N ASP A 21 -6.54 -10.74 8.60
CA ASP A 21 -7.67 -10.28 9.41
C ASP A 21 -7.68 -10.94 10.79
N THR A 22 -7.55 -12.28 10.82
CA THR A 22 -7.47 -13.06 12.06
C THR A 22 -6.28 -12.61 12.92
N PHE A 23 -5.09 -12.51 12.31
CA PHE A 23 -3.88 -12.05 12.97
C PHE A 23 -4.06 -10.64 13.58
N CYS A 24 -4.68 -9.72 12.84
CA CYS A 24 -4.93 -8.36 13.33
C CYS A 24 -5.93 -8.37 14.50
N LYS A 25 -7.02 -9.12 14.41
CA LYS A 25 -8.03 -9.24 15.47
C LYS A 25 -7.45 -9.80 16.77
N GLU A 26 -6.72 -10.92 16.69
CA GLU A 26 -6.10 -11.57 17.86
C GLU A 26 -5.08 -10.68 18.57
N ASN A 27 -4.43 -9.78 17.83
CA ASN A 27 -3.43 -8.88 18.39
C ASN A 27 -3.97 -7.46 18.66
N GLY A 28 -5.28 -7.23 18.48
CA GLY A 28 -5.92 -5.92 18.69
C GLY A 28 -5.29 -4.82 17.82
N ILE A 29 -5.09 -5.11 16.55
CA ILE A 29 -4.58 -4.18 15.52
C ILE A 29 -5.76 -3.83 14.62
N GLU A 30 -6.08 -2.54 14.53
CA GLU A 30 -7.09 -2.05 13.61
C GLU A 30 -6.45 -1.76 12.24
N TYR A 31 -7.11 -2.24 11.19
CA TYR A 31 -6.80 -1.93 9.81
C TYR A 31 -8.09 -1.70 9.03
N TYR A 32 -7.98 -1.16 7.83
CA TYR A 32 -9.11 -0.88 6.96
C TYR A 32 -8.73 -1.14 5.51
N LEU A 33 -9.64 -1.66 4.68
CA LEU A 33 -9.39 -1.72 3.23
C LEU A 33 -9.20 -0.30 2.67
N MET A 34 -8.37 -0.15 1.66
CA MET A 34 -8.09 1.15 1.07
C MET A 34 -8.13 1.15 -0.46
N GLY A 35 -8.22 2.34 -1.06
CA GLY A 35 -8.13 2.55 -2.51
C GLY A 35 -8.95 1.58 -3.35
N GLY A 36 -8.28 0.80 -4.21
CA GLY A 36 -8.92 -0.13 -5.15
C GLY A 36 -9.66 -1.24 -4.42
N THR A 37 -9.06 -1.80 -3.37
CA THR A 37 -9.67 -2.83 -2.53
C THR A 37 -10.91 -2.33 -1.80
N ALA A 38 -10.88 -1.12 -1.21
CA ALA A 38 -12.07 -0.51 -0.62
C ALA A 38 -13.16 -0.21 -1.66
N LEU A 39 -12.77 0.24 -2.85
CA LEU A 39 -13.70 0.49 -3.94
C LEU A 39 -14.36 -0.82 -4.41
N GLY A 40 -13.59 -1.89 -4.54
CA GLY A 40 -14.07 -3.24 -4.85
C GLY A 40 -15.09 -3.73 -3.81
N ALA A 41 -14.75 -3.60 -2.53
CA ALA A 41 -15.65 -3.97 -1.43
C ALA A 41 -17.02 -3.28 -1.54
N ILE A 42 -17.03 -1.97 -1.84
CA ILE A 42 -18.28 -1.20 -1.92
C ILE A 42 -19.04 -1.46 -3.22
N ARG A 43 -18.36 -1.44 -4.37
CA ARG A 43 -18.97 -1.50 -5.70
C ARG A 43 -19.26 -2.92 -6.17
N HIS A 44 -18.32 -3.84 -5.96
CA HIS A 44 -18.38 -5.22 -6.48
C HIS A 44 -18.63 -6.27 -5.41
N LYS A 45 -18.60 -5.88 -4.12
CA LYS A 45 -18.65 -6.80 -2.97
C LYS A 45 -17.49 -7.80 -2.96
N GLY A 46 -16.34 -7.39 -3.50
CA GLY A 46 -15.21 -8.26 -3.79
C GLY A 46 -14.10 -7.52 -4.53
N PHE A 47 -13.26 -8.24 -5.25
CA PHE A 47 -12.20 -7.64 -6.06
C PHE A 47 -12.76 -6.78 -7.21
N ILE A 48 -11.96 -5.81 -7.67
CA ILE A 48 -12.21 -5.21 -8.98
C ILE A 48 -11.76 -6.24 -10.03
N PRO A 49 -12.59 -6.61 -11.02
CA PRO A 49 -12.31 -7.76 -11.90
C PRO A 49 -11.04 -7.69 -12.76
N TRP A 50 -10.35 -6.56 -12.80
CA TRP A 50 -9.14 -6.33 -13.58
C TRP A 50 -7.96 -5.84 -12.72
N ASP A 51 -8.12 -5.85 -11.40
CA ASP A 51 -7.14 -5.37 -10.43
C ASP A 51 -6.52 -6.57 -9.71
N ASP A 52 -5.20 -6.60 -9.58
CA ASP A 52 -4.45 -7.71 -8.98
C ASP A 52 -3.88 -7.37 -7.59
N ASP A 53 -4.16 -6.17 -7.09
CA ASP A 53 -3.66 -5.67 -5.81
C ASP A 53 -4.64 -5.89 -4.64
N TYR A 54 -4.09 -5.98 -3.44
CA TYR A 54 -4.84 -5.86 -2.20
C TYR A 54 -4.13 -4.93 -1.23
N ASP A 55 -4.78 -3.81 -0.90
CA ASP A 55 -4.22 -2.74 -0.10
C ASP A 55 -5.04 -2.49 1.17
N THR A 56 -4.32 -2.30 2.27
CA THR A 56 -4.90 -1.91 3.56
C THR A 56 -4.29 -0.60 4.07
N PHE A 57 -5.05 0.13 4.88
CA PHE A 57 -4.57 1.19 5.72
C PHE A 57 -4.50 0.75 7.18
N MET A 58 -3.46 1.22 7.86
CA MET A 58 -3.44 1.37 9.31
C MET A 58 -3.14 2.83 9.64
N ASP A 59 -3.70 3.33 10.73
CA ASP A 59 -3.16 4.56 11.32
C ASP A 59 -1.78 4.31 11.92
N TYR A 60 -1.01 5.37 12.18
CA TYR A 60 0.38 5.19 12.60
C TYR A 60 0.54 4.32 13.86
N LYS A 61 -0.37 4.44 14.83
CA LYS A 61 -0.32 3.67 16.08
C LYS A 61 -0.47 2.18 15.78
N ASN A 62 -1.49 1.81 15.00
CA ASN A 62 -1.73 0.42 14.60
C ASN A 62 -0.61 -0.10 13.70
N TYR A 63 -0.11 0.70 12.77
CA TYR A 63 1.00 0.32 11.90
C TYR A 63 2.28 0.04 12.69
N ALA A 64 2.65 0.92 13.63
CA ALA A 64 3.82 0.71 14.48
C ALA A 64 3.68 -0.56 15.35
N LYS A 65 2.48 -0.80 15.89
CA LYS A 65 2.16 -2.02 16.62
C LYS A 65 2.26 -3.27 15.72
N PHE A 66 1.68 -3.21 14.52
CA PHE A 66 1.74 -4.28 13.53
C PHE A 66 3.17 -4.66 13.17
N LYS A 67 4.04 -3.70 12.84
CA LYS A 67 5.43 -4.01 12.49
C LYS A 67 6.19 -4.73 13.61
N LYS A 68 5.92 -4.37 14.87
CA LYS A 68 6.51 -5.06 16.03
C LYS A 68 5.98 -6.49 16.12
N ILE A 69 4.65 -6.64 16.15
CA ILE A 69 4.00 -7.93 16.39
C ILE A 69 4.21 -8.89 15.21
N ALA A 70 4.24 -8.42 13.97
CA ALA A 70 4.51 -9.24 12.79
C ALA A 70 5.89 -9.91 12.86
N LYS A 71 6.92 -9.22 13.35
CA LYS A 71 8.26 -9.81 13.56
C LYS A 71 8.26 -10.90 14.64
N GLU A 72 7.35 -10.81 15.61
CA GLU A 72 7.31 -11.70 16.77
C GLU A 72 6.38 -12.90 16.55
N LYS A 73 5.27 -12.72 15.82
CA LYS A 73 4.14 -13.67 15.82
C LYS A 73 3.60 -14.06 14.44
N LEU A 74 4.11 -13.51 13.34
CA LEU A 74 3.65 -13.94 12.02
C LEU A 74 3.98 -15.43 11.82
N ASP A 75 3.12 -16.18 11.16
CA ASP A 75 3.36 -17.58 10.81
C ASP A 75 4.44 -17.64 9.71
N THR A 76 5.70 -17.71 10.15
CA THR A 76 6.87 -17.70 9.27
C THR A 76 7.02 -18.96 8.41
N LYS A 77 6.19 -19.99 8.64
CA LYS A 77 6.14 -21.16 7.74
C LYS A 77 5.35 -20.84 6.46
N LYS A 78 4.36 -19.95 6.54
CA LYS A 78 3.46 -19.61 5.44
C LYS A 78 3.72 -18.23 4.86
N TYR A 79 4.17 -17.29 5.69
CA TYR A 79 4.28 -15.89 5.29
C TYR A 79 5.62 -15.27 5.67
N TYR A 80 6.03 -14.30 4.87
CA TYR A 80 7.19 -13.45 5.08
C TYR A 80 6.75 -12.01 5.33
N PHE A 81 7.25 -11.41 6.40
CA PHE A 81 7.05 -9.98 6.68
C PHE A 81 8.12 -9.15 5.99
N GLN A 82 7.76 -8.48 4.91
CA GLN A 82 8.65 -7.55 4.21
C GLN A 82 8.45 -6.14 4.76
N GLU A 83 9.39 -5.70 5.61
CA GLU A 83 9.30 -4.42 6.30
C GLU A 83 9.71 -3.23 5.42
N GLU A 84 8.95 -2.13 5.56
CA GLU A 84 9.28 -0.83 4.98
C GLU A 84 10.67 -0.28 5.36
N ASP A 85 11.20 0.60 4.51
CA ASP A 85 12.41 1.41 4.75
C ASP A 85 13.66 0.58 5.08
N THR A 86 13.75 -0.62 4.49
CA THR A 86 14.89 -1.53 4.61
C THR A 86 15.73 -1.53 3.33
N GLU A 87 16.92 -2.15 3.37
CA GLU A 87 17.72 -2.37 2.16
C GLU A 87 17.02 -3.33 1.18
N GLU A 88 16.37 -4.37 1.72
CA GLU A 88 15.52 -5.29 0.97
C GLU A 88 14.37 -4.53 0.28
N PHE A 89 13.64 -3.72 1.03
CA PHE A 89 12.44 -3.02 0.58
C PHE A 89 12.46 -1.53 0.99
N PRO A 90 13.00 -0.63 0.14
CA PRO A 90 13.25 0.77 0.51
C PRO A 90 12.01 1.66 0.53
N LEU A 91 10.83 1.10 0.23
CA LEU A 91 9.57 1.84 0.17
C LEU A 91 8.99 2.08 1.57
N PHE A 92 8.03 3.00 1.68
CA PHE A 92 7.44 3.45 2.96
C PHE A 92 6.06 2.83 3.25
N PHE A 93 5.95 1.54 2.96
CA PHE A 93 4.85 0.64 3.31
C PHE A 93 5.41 -0.78 3.45
N SER A 94 4.69 -1.68 4.10
CA SER A 94 5.15 -3.06 4.32
C SER A 94 4.28 -4.05 3.57
N LYS A 95 4.78 -5.27 3.36
CA LYS A 95 4.01 -6.35 2.73
C LYS A 95 3.97 -7.60 3.61
N VAL A 96 2.87 -8.33 3.54
CA VAL A 96 2.80 -9.73 3.98
C VAL A 96 2.83 -10.59 2.73
N ARG A 97 3.88 -11.39 2.56
CA ARG A 97 4.09 -12.22 1.36
C ARG A 97 3.88 -13.69 1.65
N MET A 98 3.24 -14.42 0.74
CA MET A 98 2.99 -15.86 0.85
C MET A 98 4.19 -16.66 0.31
N HIS A 99 4.70 -17.61 1.10
CA HIS A 99 5.70 -18.58 0.63
C HIS A 99 5.12 -19.52 -0.43
N ASN A 100 5.99 -20.19 -1.19
CA ASN A 100 5.61 -21.15 -2.24
C ASN A 100 4.70 -20.55 -3.33
N THR A 101 4.82 -19.24 -3.56
CA THR A 101 4.19 -18.54 -4.67
C THR A 101 5.21 -17.60 -5.32
N THR A 102 4.91 -17.17 -6.53
CA THR A 102 5.70 -16.25 -7.35
C THR A 102 4.82 -15.10 -7.84
N TYR A 103 5.27 -13.88 -7.55
CA TYR A 103 4.75 -12.62 -8.04
C TYR A 103 5.94 -11.64 -8.15
N ILE A 104 6.62 -11.66 -9.29
CA ILE A 104 7.80 -10.80 -9.56
C ILE A 104 7.33 -9.58 -10.34
N GLU A 105 7.55 -8.39 -9.78
CA GLU A 105 7.29 -7.12 -10.48
C GLU A 105 8.49 -6.78 -11.40
N LYS A 106 8.22 -6.12 -12.54
CA LYS A 106 9.25 -5.77 -13.53
C LYS A 106 10.42 -4.94 -12.96
N ASP A 107 10.13 -4.05 -12.01
CA ASP A 107 11.10 -3.11 -11.42
C ASP A 107 12.08 -3.75 -10.43
N VAL A 108 11.84 -5.00 -10.02
CA VAL A 108 12.61 -5.65 -8.94
C VAL A 108 13.23 -6.98 -9.36
N ILE A 109 13.25 -7.28 -10.67
CA ILE A 109 13.93 -8.46 -11.22
C ILE A 109 15.39 -8.42 -10.78
N GLY A 110 15.87 -9.54 -10.20
CA GLY A 110 17.24 -9.68 -9.70
C GLY A 110 17.52 -9.00 -8.35
N ARG A 111 16.53 -8.36 -7.71
CA ARG A 111 16.69 -7.83 -6.36
C ARG A 111 16.58 -8.96 -5.34
N ASN A 112 17.52 -9.02 -4.40
CA ASN A 112 17.46 -9.94 -3.27
C ASN A 112 16.36 -9.49 -2.27
N MET A 113 15.14 -9.97 -2.50
CA MET A 113 13.96 -9.73 -1.68
C MET A 113 12.99 -10.90 -1.87
N HIS A 114 12.02 -11.04 -0.98
CA HIS A 114 10.95 -12.02 -1.20
C HIS A 114 10.01 -11.55 -2.32
N HIS A 115 9.72 -12.45 -3.29
CA HIS A 115 8.88 -12.18 -4.47
C HIS A 115 7.62 -13.05 -4.53
N GLY A 116 7.12 -13.53 -3.40
CA GLY A 116 5.81 -14.22 -3.36
C GLY A 116 4.64 -13.25 -3.45
N LEU A 117 3.46 -13.81 -3.72
CA LEU A 117 2.19 -13.08 -3.73
C LEU A 117 1.97 -12.37 -2.40
N PHE A 118 1.34 -11.20 -2.43
CA PHE A 118 1.36 -10.30 -1.28
C PHE A 118 0.06 -9.56 -1.00
N LEU A 119 -0.01 -9.04 0.22
CA LEU A 119 -0.94 -8.01 0.67
C LEU A 119 -0.13 -6.78 1.12
N ASP A 120 -0.56 -5.58 0.72
CA ASP A 120 0.10 -4.33 1.07
C ASP A 120 -0.51 -3.67 2.32
N VAL A 121 0.36 -3.23 3.23
CA VAL A 121 -0.01 -2.54 4.47
C VAL A 121 0.54 -1.12 4.45
N MET A 122 -0.36 -0.16 4.21
CA MET A 122 -0.04 1.26 4.05
C MET A 122 -0.22 2.02 5.38
N CYS A 123 0.67 2.97 5.66
CA CYS A 123 0.61 3.78 6.87
C CYS A 123 -0.01 5.17 6.63
N LEU A 124 -1.09 5.47 7.36
CA LEU A 124 -1.65 6.83 7.48
C LEU A 124 -0.89 7.63 8.54
N ASN A 125 -0.38 8.80 8.13
CA ASN A 125 0.36 9.70 8.98
C ASN A 125 -0.52 10.86 9.46
N ASN A 126 -0.29 11.32 10.67
CA ASN A 126 -0.94 12.50 11.23
C ASN A 126 -0.42 13.76 10.54
N THR A 127 -1.31 14.73 10.29
CA THR A 127 -0.96 15.90 9.49
C THR A 127 -1.54 17.20 10.02
N TYR A 128 -0.89 18.30 9.62
CA TYR A 128 -1.25 19.64 10.01
C TYR A 128 -2.64 20.03 9.52
N LYS A 129 -3.40 20.77 10.36
CA LYS A 129 -4.62 21.47 9.95
C LYS A 129 -4.31 22.53 8.88
N ASN A 130 -3.19 23.25 9.06
CA ASN A 130 -2.69 24.24 8.11
C ASN A 130 -2.31 23.57 6.77
N LYS A 131 -2.91 24.04 5.68
CA LYS A 131 -2.76 23.47 4.33
C LYS A 131 -1.33 23.60 3.80
N THR A 132 -0.65 24.71 4.09
CA THR A 132 0.73 24.95 3.66
C THR A 132 1.70 23.99 4.34
N LEU A 133 1.62 23.84 5.67
CA LEU A 133 2.46 22.86 6.39
C LEU A 133 2.19 21.42 5.95
N ARG A 134 0.92 21.08 5.68
CA ARG A 134 0.55 19.78 5.12
C ARG A 134 1.11 19.58 3.70
N TYR A 135 1.14 20.62 2.88
CA TYR A 135 1.78 20.58 1.56
C TYR A 135 3.29 20.37 1.67
N LEU A 136 3.96 21.04 2.62
CA LEU A 136 5.37 20.80 2.91
C LEU A 136 5.63 19.35 3.36
N GLN A 137 4.77 18.78 4.22
CA GLN A 137 4.85 17.35 4.58
C GLN A 137 4.73 16.44 3.35
N TYR A 138 3.77 16.73 2.47
CA TYR A 138 3.61 16.00 1.21
C TYR A 138 4.86 16.13 0.33
N LEU A 139 5.42 17.32 0.15
CA LEU A 139 6.63 17.53 -0.64
C LEU A 139 7.83 16.77 -0.05
N ALA A 140 8.02 16.81 1.26
CA ALA A 140 9.06 16.04 1.95
C ALA A 140 8.92 14.54 1.64
N ALA A 141 7.69 14.00 1.68
CA ALA A 141 7.41 12.61 1.33
C ALA A 141 7.72 12.31 -0.14
N ARG A 142 7.37 13.21 -1.08
CA ARG A 142 7.69 13.06 -2.50
C ARG A 142 9.19 13.02 -2.77
N ILE A 143 9.97 13.84 -2.06
CA ILE A 143 11.44 13.86 -2.19
C ILE A 143 12.05 12.53 -1.74
N ILE A 144 11.68 12.04 -0.56
CA ILE A 144 12.25 10.77 -0.08
C ILE A 144 11.70 9.56 -0.84
N ASN A 145 10.46 9.62 -1.35
CA ASN A 145 9.92 8.57 -2.20
C ASN A 145 10.64 8.50 -3.55
N ALA A 146 11.12 9.63 -4.09
CA ALA A 146 11.97 9.61 -5.28
C ALA A 146 13.30 8.87 -5.02
N LYS A 147 13.91 9.06 -3.84
CA LYS A 147 15.10 8.28 -3.46
C LYS A 147 14.77 6.80 -3.32
N ALA A 148 13.68 6.46 -2.62
CA ALA A 148 13.26 5.08 -2.42
C ALA A 148 12.93 4.35 -3.74
N LEU A 149 12.30 5.03 -4.70
CA LEU A 149 12.03 4.48 -6.03
C LEU A 149 13.33 4.23 -6.82
N GLU A 150 14.30 5.14 -6.71
CA GLU A 150 15.62 4.92 -7.30
C GLU A 150 16.33 3.73 -6.64
N GLU A 151 16.28 3.63 -5.31
CA GLU A 151 16.84 2.49 -4.56
C GLU A 151 16.15 1.18 -4.92
N LYS A 152 14.82 1.19 -5.16
CA LYS A 152 14.03 0.02 -5.59
C LYS A 152 14.49 -0.51 -6.95
N GLY A 153 14.88 0.39 -7.86
CA GLY A 153 15.13 0.06 -9.27
C GLY A 153 13.99 0.46 -10.22
N TYR A 154 13.13 1.42 -9.82
CA TYR A 154 11.95 1.85 -10.58
C TYR A 154 12.27 2.21 -12.04
N ILE A 155 11.62 1.54 -12.98
CA ILE A 155 11.84 1.72 -14.42
C ILE A 155 10.83 2.74 -14.96
N THR A 156 11.32 3.74 -15.72
CA THR A 156 10.46 4.72 -16.38
C THR A 156 11.07 5.26 -17.65
N THR A 157 10.23 5.52 -18.66
CA THR A 157 10.63 6.13 -19.94
C THR A 157 10.64 7.67 -19.91
N SER A 158 10.13 8.28 -18.82
CA SER A 158 10.05 9.74 -18.71
C SER A 158 11.40 10.35 -18.36
N ARG A 159 12.00 11.09 -19.30
CA ARG A 159 13.28 11.82 -19.11
C ARG A 159 13.28 12.69 -17.85
N LYS A 160 12.18 13.41 -17.59
CA LYS A 160 12.02 14.24 -16.38
C LYS A 160 12.10 13.41 -15.10
N LYS A 161 11.42 12.26 -15.05
CA LYS A 161 11.47 11.37 -13.88
C LYS A 161 12.87 10.78 -13.69
N ILE A 162 13.53 10.33 -14.76
CA ILE A 162 14.90 9.80 -14.70
C ILE A 162 15.85 10.83 -14.05
N ILE A 163 15.77 12.10 -14.47
CA ILE A 163 16.59 13.18 -13.89
C ILE A 163 16.27 13.35 -12.41
N ILE A 164 15.00 13.40 -12.03
CA ILE A 164 14.57 13.54 -10.63
C ILE A 164 15.11 12.40 -9.76
N LEU A 165 15.02 11.15 -10.23
CA LEU A 165 15.51 9.97 -9.51
C LEU A 165 17.03 10.03 -9.32
N LYS A 166 17.78 10.37 -10.38
CA LYS A 166 19.23 10.54 -10.30
C LYS A 166 19.64 11.67 -9.35
N ILE A 167 18.93 12.80 -9.37
CA ILE A 167 19.17 13.90 -8.42
C ILE A 167 18.89 13.43 -6.99
N ALA A 168 17.75 12.76 -6.77
CA ALA A 168 17.38 12.25 -5.46
C ALA A 168 18.45 11.27 -4.93
N LYS A 169 18.96 10.36 -5.77
CA LYS A 169 20.04 9.42 -5.43
C LYS A 169 21.23 10.10 -4.75
N HIS A 170 21.70 11.20 -5.32
CA HIS A 170 22.94 11.85 -4.88
C HIS A 170 22.69 12.90 -3.79
N LEU A 171 21.59 13.64 -3.85
CA LEU A 171 21.32 14.73 -2.90
C LEU A 171 20.68 14.26 -1.60
N ILE A 172 19.90 13.18 -1.62
CA ILE A 172 19.19 12.70 -0.43
C ILE A 172 20.07 11.71 0.34
N THR A 173 20.99 12.27 1.13
CA THR A 173 21.85 11.50 2.03
C THR A 173 21.06 10.84 3.17
N LYS A 174 21.66 9.86 3.86
CA LYS A 174 21.08 9.22 5.06
C LYS A 174 20.65 10.24 6.13
N ARG A 175 21.38 11.35 6.29
CA ARG A 175 21.04 12.42 7.26
C ARG A 175 19.82 13.23 6.80
N ILE A 176 19.77 13.59 5.52
CA ILE A 176 18.64 14.33 4.92
C ILE A 176 17.37 13.48 4.95
N LYS A 177 17.46 12.20 4.52
CA LYS A 177 16.36 11.23 4.61
C LYS A 177 15.78 11.16 6.03
N ARG A 178 16.64 10.99 7.05
CA ARG A 178 16.22 10.97 8.47
C ARG A 178 15.53 12.26 8.91
N SER A 179 16.04 13.42 8.51
CA SER A 179 15.43 14.71 8.86
C SER A 179 14.05 14.89 8.22
N LEU A 180 13.92 14.58 6.92
CA LEU A 180 12.65 14.63 6.19
C LEU A 180 11.63 13.64 6.77
N LEU A 181 12.04 12.41 7.07
CA LEU A 181 11.18 11.42 7.74
C LEU A 181 10.71 11.88 9.11
N LYS A 182 11.61 12.47 9.91
CA LYS A 182 11.24 13.05 11.22
C LYS A 182 10.21 14.15 11.06
N PHE A 183 10.30 14.99 10.03
CA PHE A 183 9.32 16.03 9.75
C PHE A 183 7.96 15.44 9.30
N ILE A 184 7.96 14.46 8.38
CA ILE A 184 6.75 13.79 7.89
C ILE A 184 6.00 13.13 9.07
N ARG A 185 6.73 12.43 9.94
CA ARG A 185 6.19 11.66 11.06
C ARG A 185 6.07 12.46 12.36
N ARG A 186 6.37 13.76 12.37
CA ARG A 186 6.47 14.59 13.58
C ARG A 186 5.20 14.61 14.43
N LEU A 187 4.03 14.47 13.80
CA LEU A 187 2.73 14.54 14.45
C LEU A 187 2.17 13.15 14.80
N ASN A 188 2.88 12.08 14.47
CA ASN A 188 2.34 10.72 14.59
C ASN A 188 2.12 10.26 16.04
N ASN A 189 2.68 10.97 17.01
CA ASN A 189 2.44 10.77 18.45
C ASN A 189 1.24 11.56 19.00
N LYS A 190 0.50 12.29 18.15
CA LYS A 190 -0.65 13.11 18.56
C LYS A 190 -1.82 12.86 17.64
N GLU A 191 -3.03 12.82 18.18
CA GLU A 191 -4.22 12.79 17.33
C GLU A 191 -4.42 14.14 16.61
N THR A 192 -4.61 14.09 15.30
CA THR A 192 -4.82 15.27 14.46
C THR A 192 -6.14 15.19 13.70
N LYS A 193 -6.75 16.35 13.43
CA LYS A 193 -8.00 16.48 12.66
C LYS A 193 -7.93 15.84 11.26
N TYR A 194 -6.75 15.86 10.66
CA TYR A 194 -6.49 15.27 9.34
C TYR A 194 -5.44 14.18 9.47
N ILE A 195 -5.52 13.20 8.58
CA ILE A 195 -4.53 12.16 8.35
C ILE A 195 -4.25 12.06 6.86
N GLY A 196 -3.10 11.50 6.48
CA GLY A 196 -2.73 11.38 5.08
C GLY A 196 -1.82 10.22 4.74
N HIS A 197 -2.03 9.69 3.54
CA HIS A 197 -1.16 8.75 2.87
C HIS A 197 -0.26 9.53 1.89
N PHE A 198 0.97 9.84 2.34
CA PHE A 198 1.88 10.72 1.60
C PHE A 198 2.83 10.00 0.63
N PHE A 199 3.08 8.71 0.86
CA PHE A 199 4.03 7.91 0.08
C PHE A 199 3.43 7.30 -1.20
N GLY A 200 2.10 7.33 -1.33
CA GLY A 200 1.41 6.85 -2.53
C GLY A 200 1.54 7.76 -3.76
N ARG A 201 0.87 7.33 -4.84
CA ARG A 201 0.86 8.02 -6.15
C ARG A 201 -0.12 9.21 -6.24
N ALA A 202 -0.98 9.42 -5.23
CA ALA A 202 -2.01 10.44 -5.32
C ALA A 202 -1.46 11.89 -5.32
N PRO A 203 -2.11 12.81 -6.07
CA PRO A 203 -1.80 14.22 -5.98
C PRO A 203 -2.22 14.78 -4.61
N PHE A 204 -1.57 15.86 -4.17
CA PHE A 204 -1.77 16.48 -2.86
C PHE A 204 -3.24 16.64 -2.41
N LYS A 205 -4.13 17.02 -3.32
CA LYS A 205 -5.57 17.21 -3.02
C LYS A 205 -6.26 15.93 -2.54
N ARG A 206 -5.69 14.76 -2.82
CA ARG A 206 -6.27 13.43 -2.56
C ARG A 206 -5.42 12.58 -1.60
N THR A 207 -4.36 13.13 -1.01
CA THR A 207 -3.51 12.39 -0.07
C THR A 207 -3.99 12.47 1.37
N SER A 208 -4.80 13.47 1.72
CA SER A 208 -5.22 13.72 3.10
C SER A 208 -6.73 13.92 3.21
N PHE A 209 -7.31 13.46 4.32
CA PHE A 209 -8.74 13.53 4.61
C PHE A 209 -8.98 13.69 6.12
N LYS A 210 -10.22 14.00 6.51
CA LYS A 210 -10.58 14.16 7.93
C LYS A 210 -10.47 12.81 8.64
N ARG A 211 -9.85 12.79 9.82
CA ARG A 211 -9.77 11.59 10.67
C ARG A 211 -11.14 11.00 10.99
N SER A 212 -12.15 11.85 11.13
CA SER A 212 -13.54 11.45 11.37
C SER A 212 -14.14 10.53 10.29
N LEU A 213 -13.52 10.42 9.11
CA LEU A 213 -13.98 9.43 8.12
C LEU A 213 -13.74 7.99 8.58
N ILE A 214 -12.66 7.73 9.35
CA ILE A 214 -12.40 6.41 9.95
C ILE A 214 -13.57 6.03 10.85
N GLY A 215 -13.94 6.91 11.79
CA GLY A 215 -14.96 6.65 12.80
C GLY A 215 -14.61 5.44 13.66
N SER A 216 -15.59 4.61 14.01
CA SER A 216 -15.40 3.32 14.71
C SER A 216 -15.04 2.16 13.77
N GLY A 217 -14.99 2.41 12.47
CA GLY A 217 -14.99 1.37 11.44
C GLY A 217 -16.37 0.72 11.27
N LYS A 218 -16.55 0.06 10.12
CA LYS A 218 -17.66 -0.87 9.85
C LYS A 218 -17.13 -2.05 9.04
N HIS A 219 -17.79 -3.20 9.12
CA HIS A 219 -17.44 -4.34 8.27
C HIS A 219 -18.37 -4.42 7.07
N VAL A 220 -17.83 -4.81 5.92
CA VAL A 220 -18.59 -5.00 4.67
C VAL A 220 -18.20 -6.32 4.01
N LYS A 221 -19.10 -6.86 3.19
CA LYS A 221 -18.84 -8.06 2.39
C LYS A 221 -17.71 -7.81 1.39
N PHE A 222 -16.76 -8.73 1.34
CA PHE A 222 -15.71 -8.81 0.34
C PHE A 222 -15.48 -10.29 0.02
N GLU A 223 -15.96 -10.74 -1.14
CA GLU A 223 -16.02 -12.17 -1.49
C GLU A 223 -16.76 -12.98 -0.41
N SER A 224 -16.10 -14.01 0.15
CA SER A 224 -16.56 -14.82 1.27
C SER A 224 -16.31 -14.20 2.65
N LEU A 225 -15.57 -13.08 2.72
CA LEU A 225 -15.14 -12.46 3.97
C LEU A 225 -16.01 -11.24 4.35
N SER A 226 -15.90 -10.86 5.63
CA SER A 226 -16.46 -9.63 6.18
C SER A 226 -15.31 -8.79 6.74
N LEU A 227 -14.92 -7.73 6.02
CA LEU A 227 -13.66 -7.02 6.25
C LEU A 227 -13.88 -5.55 6.65
N PRO A 228 -12.98 -4.96 7.46
CA PRO A 228 -13.14 -3.61 7.98
C PRO A 228 -12.90 -2.55 6.90
N VAL A 229 -13.78 -1.56 6.87
CA VAL A 229 -13.64 -0.32 6.12
C VAL A 229 -13.91 0.87 7.04
N PHE A 230 -13.58 2.07 6.59
CA PHE A 230 -13.97 3.29 7.28
C PHE A 230 -15.49 3.37 7.46
N THR A 231 -15.92 3.97 8.57
CA THR A 231 -17.36 4.24 8.83
C THR A 231 -17.97 5.01 7.66
N ASN A 232 -17.27 6.06 7.21
CA ASN A 232 -17.64 6.91 6.09
C ASN A 232 -16.78 6.60 4.85
N VAL A 233 -16.69 5.31 4.48
CA VAL A 233 -15.87 4.83 3.35
C VAL A 233 -16.27 5.47 2.02
N GLU A 234 -17.55 5.73 1.78
CA GLU A 234 -18.05 6.36 0.56
C GLU A 234 -17.49 7.79 0.40
N ASP A 235 -17.42 8.57 1.48
CA ASP A 235 -16.82 9.90 1.46
C ASP A 235 -15.29 9.86 1.28
N TYR A 236 -14.63 8.85 1.84
CA TYR A 236 -13.22 8.60 1.55
C TYR A 236 -13.00 8.27 0.06
N LEU A 237 -13.85 7.43 -0.53
CA LEU A 237 -13.78 7.06 -1.94
C LEU A 237 -14.05 8.27 -2.85
N LYS A 238 -14.95 9.18 -2.49
CA LYS A 238 -15.12 10.48 -3.18
C LYS A 238 -13.86 11.32 -3.13
N VAL A 239 -13.18 11.42 -1.97
CA VAL A 239 -11.89 12.13 -1.88
C VAL A 239 -10.84 11.49 -2.79
N ARG A 240 -10.84 10.15 -2.89
CA ARG A 240 -9.82 9.40 -3.64
C ARG A 240 -10.05 9.40 -5.15
N TYR A 241 -11.28 9.19 -5.59
CA TYR A 241 -11.63 8.93 -6.99
C TYR A 241 -12.54 10.01 -7.60
N GLY A 242 -13.19 10.84 -6.79
CA GLY A 242 -14.18 11.84 -7.20
C GLY A 242 -15.62 11.34 -7.01
N ASP A 243 -16.60 12.21 -7.27
CA ASP A 243 -18.02 11.91 -6.99
C ASP A 243 -18.57 10.70 -7.78
N ARG A 244 -18.00 10.45 -8.96
CA ARG A 244 -18.40 9.37 -9.87
C ARG A 244 -17.64 8.06 -9.64
N PHE A 245 -17.15 7.81 -8.42
CA PHE A 245 -16.33 6.63 -8.11
C PHE A 245 -17.08 5.30 -8.30
N MET A 246 -18.42 5.32 -8.22
CA MET A 246 -19.27 4.14 -8.45
C MET A 246 -19.45 3.82 -9.93
N GLU A 247 -19.25 4.78 -10.84
CA GLU A 247 -19.30 4.54 -12.28
C GLU A 247 -18.15 3.62 -12.69
N LEU A 248 -18.41 2.76 -13.68
CA LEU A 248 -17.35 1.96 -14.28
C LEU A 248 -16.39 2.87 -15.05
N PRO A 249 -15.07 2.73 -14.86
CA PRO A 249 -14.11 3.50 -15.62
C PRO A 249 -14.15 3.12 -17.11
N SER A 250 -13.82 4.07 -17.98
CA SER A 250 -13.59 3.78 -19.39
C SER A 250 -12.36 2.88 -19.59
N GLU A 251 -12.26 2.21 -20.73
CA GLU A 251 -11.09 1.37 -21.07
C GLU A 251 -9.76 2.13 -20.99
N LYS A 252 -9.75 3.41 -21.35
CA LYS A 252 -8.57 4.29 -21.21
C LYS A 252 -8.15 4.51 -19.75
N VAL A 253 -9.10 4.48 -18.81
CA VAL A 253 -8.80 4.57 -17.38
C VAL A 253 -8.36 3.21 -16.86
N LYS A 254 -8.99 2.12 -17.29
CA LYS A 254 -8.56 0.75 -16.93
C LYS A 254 -7.11 0.48 -17.37
N SER A 255 -6.72 0.89 -18.58
CA SER A 255 -5.35 0.71 -19.09
C SER A 255 -4.26 1.49 -18.33
N GLN A 256 -4.64 2.41 -17.44
CA GLN A 256 -3.69 3.09 -16.53
C GLN A 256 -3.34 2.26 -15.30
N TYR A 257 -4.04 1.14 -15.07
CA TYR A 257 -3.80 0.18 -14.00
C TYR A 257 -3.44 -1.18 -14.62
N PRO A 258 -2.28 -1.29 -15.31
CA PRO A 258 -1.81 -2.58 -15.77
C PRO A 258 -1.45 -3.45 -14.56
N SER A 259 -1.63 -4.76 -14.71
CA SER A 259 -1.15 -5.76 -13.73
C SER A 259 0.30 -5.46 -13.34
N HIS A 260 0.60 -5.51 -12.06
CA HIS A 260 1.97 -5.26 -11.57
C HIS A 260 2.90 -6.46 -11.82
N ALA A 261 2.33 -7.64 -12.09
CA ALA A 261 3.10 -8.84 -12.30
C ALA A 261 3.82 -8.89 -13.65
N TYR A 262 5.08 -9.28 -13.62
CA TYR A 262 5.88 -9.68 -14.78
C TYR A 262 5.96 -11.21 -14.90
N ILE A 263 6.16 -11.91 -13.76
CA ILE A 263 6.11 -13.38 -13.67
C ILE A 263 5.16 -13.75 -12.53
N VAL A 264 4.25 -14.69 -12.80
CA VAL A 264 3.31 -15.26 -11.83
C VAL A 264 3.38 -16.78 -11.89
N ASP A 265 3.48 -17.42 -10.72
CA ASP A 265 3.27 -18.85 -10.53
C ASP A 265 2.70 -19.04 -9.12
N LEU A 266 1.47 -19.53 -9.01
CA LEU A 266 0.76 -19.62 -7.73
C LEU A 266 1.02 -20.92 -6.97
N GLU A 267 1.78 -21.83 -7.56
CA GLU A 267 2.05 -23.17 -7.05
C GLU A 267 3.55 -23.43 -6.81
N ASN A 268 4.43 -22.55 -7.29
CA ASN A 268 5.88 -22.66 -7.10
C ASN A 268 6.49 -21.41 -6.46
N SER A 269 7.54 -21.64 -5.66
CA SER A 269 8.38 -20.58 -5.07
C SER A 269 9.03 -19.72 -6.15
N PHE A 270 9.11 -18.41 -5.89
CA PHE A 270 9.80 -17.44 -6.75
C PHE A 270 11.28 -17.76 -6.97
N GLU A 271 11.89 -18.54 -6.08
CA GLU A 271 13.29 -19.01 -6.18
C GLU A 271 13.55 -19.82 -7.47
N LYS A 272 12.52 -20.43 -8.06
CA LYS A 272 12.61 -21.13 -9.35
C LYS A 272 12.90 -20.19 -10.54
N TYR A 273 12.67 -18.89 -10.35
CA TYR A 273 12.73 -17.86 -11.40
C TYR A 273 13.84 -16.83 -11.17
N LEU A 274 14.65 -16.99 -10.11
CA LEU A 274 15.78 -16.12 -9.77
C LEU A 274 17.11 -16.68 -10.28
#